data_AF-A0A7J3VQ81-F1
#
_entry.id   AF-A0A7J3VQ81-F1
#
_cell.length_a   1.000
_cell.length_b   1.000
_cell.length_c   1.000
_cell.angle_alpha   90.00
_cell.angle_beta   90.00
_cell.angle_gamma   90.00
#
_symmetry.space_group_name_H-M   'P 1'
#
loop_
_entity.id
_entity.type
_entity.pdbx_description
1 polymer ?
#
loop_
_entity_poly.entity_id
_entity_poly.type
_entity_poly.pdbx_seq_one_letter_code
_entity_poly.pdbx_strand_id
1 'polypeptide(L)'
;MDVKSKVRDIISREVSIKDMDARVECFACHVMYKVMHECNLDEATAADLLSQVLSEDSALNERFIQAMEYLHLYTRARALWFYSKDRVEKDSYLTMHVKNAIAEIEHEAREYGKDAMLRRLLLSYLSTYIAQIIGMDLHASTEELYYLLRKKGELEQEIGKMIEGIKLKE
;
A
#
# COMPACT_ATOMS: atom_id res chain seq x y z
N MET A 1 15.61 -30.12 0.54
CA MET A 1 14.49 -29.26 0.97
C MET A 1 14.00 -28.53 -0.26
N ASP A 2 12.73 -28.64 -0.60
CA ASP A 2 12.13 -27.91 -1.72
C ASP A 2 12.14 -26.40 -1.43
N VAL A 3 12.28 -25.57 -2.48
CA VAL A 3 12.35 -24.10 -2.40
C VAL A 3 11.15 -23.54 -1.63
N LYS A 4 9.96 -24.08 -1.85
CA LYS A 4 8.75 -23.63 -1.15
C LYS A 4 8.79 -23.94 0.35
N SER A 5 9.29 -25.13 0.74
CA SER A 5 9.57 -25.45 2.14
C SER A 5 10.58 -24.48 2.74
N LYS A 6 11.63 -24.12 2.00
CA LYS A 6 12.63 -23.15 2.45
C LYS A 6 12.04 -21.75 2.65
N VAL A 7 11.17 -21.29 1.75
CA VAL A 7 10.44 -20.03 1.90
C VAL A 7 9.56 -20.06 3.16
N ARG A 8 8.82 -21.15 3.40
CA ARG A 8 8.02 -21.32 4.62
C ARG A 8 8.87 -21.22 5.89
N ASP A 9 10.06 -21.83 5.89
CA ASP A 9 10.98 -21.78 7.02
C ASP A 9 11.52 -20.37 7.26
N ILE A 10 11.86 -19.64 6.19
CA ILE A 10 12.27 -18.23 6.26
C ILE A 10 11.15 -17.41 6.92
N ILE A 11 9.93 -17.47 6.39
CA ILE A 11 8.80 -16.69 6.94
C ILE A 11 8.58 -17.05 8.42
N SER A 12 8.53 -18.35 8.74
CA SER A 12 8.30 -18.83 10.11
C SER A 12 9.35 -18.34 11.09
N ARG A 13 10.60 -18.29 10.66
CA ARG A 13 11.71 -17.72 11.45
C ARG A 13 11.54 -16.23 11.66
N GLU A 14 11.25 -15.47 10.59
CA GLU A 14 11.15 -14.01 10.66
C GLU A 14 9.95 -13.54 11.50
N VAL A 15 8.79 -14.18 11.39
CA VAL A 15 7.59 -13.83 12.20
C VAL A 15 7.74 -14.20 13.68
N SER A 16 8.73 -15.03 14.03
CA SER A 16 8.98 -15.45 15.42
C SER A 16 9.94 -14.51 16.15
N ILE A 17 10.53 -13.53 15.47
CA ILE A 17 11.46 -12.55 16.05
C ILE A 17 10.66 -11.57 16.92
N LYS A 18 10.87 -11.62 18.23
CA LYS A 18 10.15 -10.77 19.21
C LYS A 18 10.61 -9.31 19.17
N ASP A 19 11.88 -9.08 18.88
CA ASP A 19 12.51 -7.75 18.83
C ASP A 19 12.96 -7.45 17.41
N MET A 20 11.99 -7.15 16.55
CA MET A 20 12.28 -6.75 15.18
C MET A 20 13.03 -5.42 15.19
N ASP A 21 14.18 -5.36 14.52
CA ASP A 21 15.00 -4.16 14.44
C ASP A 21 14.15 -3.00 13.89
N ALA A 22 14.00 -1.94 14.68
CA ALA A 22 13.22 -0.76 14.29
C ALA A 22 13.77 -0.07 13.03
N ARG A 23 15.00 -0.40 12.61
CA ARG A 23 15.58 0.02 11.32
C ARG A 23 14.96 -0.68 10.10
N VAL A 24 14.17 -1.74 10.29
CA VAL A 24 13.43 -2.35 9.19
C VAL A 24 12.32 -1.39 8.75
N GLU A 25 12.44 -0.87 7.52
CA GLU A 25 11.45 0.07 6.95
C GLU A 25 10.17 -0.63 6.47
N CYS A 26 10.27 -1.88 6.04
CA CYS A 26 9.13 -2.70 5.63
C CYS A 26 9.39 -4.17 5.91
N PHE A 27 8.51 -4.81 6.69
CA PHE A 27 8.67 -6.21 7.05
C PHE A 27 8.53 -7.12 5.83
N ALA A 28 7.56 -6.84 4.96
CA ALA A 28 7.37 -7.62 3.74
C ALA A 28 8.59 -7.56 2.81
N CYS A 29 9.16 -6.35 2.59
CA CYS A 29 10.37 -6.20 1.80
C CYS A 29 11.56 -6.93 2.44
N HIS A 30 11.70 -6.84 3.77
CA HIS A 30 12.76 -7.56 4.50
C HIS A 30 12.67 -9.08 4.32
N VAL A 31 11.48 -9.67 4.47
CA VAL A 31 11.27 -11.11 4.24
C VAL A 31 11.52 -11.46 2.77
N MET A 32 11.04 -10.64 1.83
CA MET A 32 11.25 -10.83 0.39
C MET A 32 12.75 -10.83 0.04
N TYR A 33 13.53 -9.87 0.56
CA TYR A 33 14.98 -9.84 0.35
C TYR A 33 15.69 -11.08 0.90
N LYS A 34 15.26 -11.59 2.06
CA LYS A 34 15.77 -12.85 2.59
C LYS A 34 15.41 -14.04 1.71
N VAL A 35 14.18 -14.09 1.18
CA VAL A 35 13.76 -15.11 0.22
C VAL A 35 14.62 -15.05 -1.04
N MET A 36 14.78 -13.88 -1.66
CA MET A 36 15.62 -13.70 -2.85
C MET A 36 17.05 -14.17 -2.61
N HIS A 37 17.67 -13.72 -1.52
CA HIS A 37 19.06 -14.02 -1.22
C HIS A 37 19.29 -15.48 -0.81
N GLU A 38 18.48 -16.03 0.10
CA GLU A 38 18.65 -17.39 0.58
C GLU A 38 18.21 -18.44 -0.45
N CYS A 39 17.24 -18.13 -1.31
CA CYS A 39 16.76 -19.05 -2.35
C CYS A 39 17.41 -18.81 -3.73
N ASN A 40 18.23 -17.77 -3.88
CA ASN A 40 18.83 -17.35 -5.15
C ASN A 40 17.78 -17.14 -6.25
N LEU A 41 16.77 -16.31 -5.95
CA LEU A 41 15.64 -15.98 -6.82
C LEU A 41 15.68 -14.51 -7.21
N ASP A 42 15.17 -14.20 -8.40
CA ASP A 42 14.81 -12.83 -8.75
C ASP A 42 13.58 -12.35 -7.95
N GLU A 43 13.33 -11.05 -7.98
CA GLU A 43 12.27 -10.40 -7.19
C GLU A 43 10.87 -10.92 -7.56
N ALA A 44 10.58 -11.08 -8.86
CA ALA A 44 9.27 -11.50 -9.31
C ALA A 44 8.97 -12.93 -8.88
N THR A 45 9.93 -13.84 -9.06
CA THR A 45 9.82 -15.24 -8.62
C THR A 45 9.72 -15.35 -7.10
N ALA A 46 10.49 -14.55 -6.36
CA ALA A 46 10.42 -14.51 -4.90
C ALA A 46 9.06 -14.00 -4.39
N ALA A 47 8.53 -12.94 -4.99
CA ALA A 47 7.23 -12.37 -4.64
C ALA A 47 6.09 -13.36 -4.90
N ASP A 48 6.12 -14.04 -6.05
CA ASP A 48 5.12 -15.06 -6.39
C ASP A 48 5.14 -16.24 -5.39
N LEU A 49 6.33 -16.77 -5.10
CA LEU A 49 6.47 -17.87 -4.14
C LEU A 49 6.11 -17.46 -2.70
N LEU A 50 6.45 -16.25 -2.28
CA LEU A 50 6.04 -15.70 -0.98
C LEU A 50 4.51 -15.63 -0.89
N SER A 51 3.87 -15.07 -1.91
CA SER A 51 2.41 -14.99 -2.03
C SER A 51 1.77 -16.38 -1.98
N GLN A 52 2.31 -17.32 -2.76
CA GLN A 52 1.82 -18.69 -2.79
C GLN A 52 1.87 -19.35 -1.40
N VAL A 53 3.03 -19.30 -0.73
CA VAL A 53 3.19 -19.91 0.60
C VAL A 53 2.23 -19.31 1.63
N LEU A 54 2.06 -17.98 1.64
CA LEU A 54 1.14 -17.31 2.55
C LEU A 54 -0.33 -17.64 2.23
N SER A 55 -0.69 -17.80 0.96
CA SER A 55 -2.06 -18.16 0.56
C SER A 55 -2.46 -19.59 0.96
N GLU A 56 -1.49 -20.51 1.02
CA GLU A 56 -1.72 -21.91 1.35
C GLU A 56 -1.67 -22.21 2.86
N ASP A 57 -1.07 -21.33 3.65
CA ASP A 57 -0.93 -21.48 5.10
C ASP A 57 -1.52 -20.26 5.83
N SER A 58 -2.80 -20.35 6.16
CA SER A 58 -3.55 -19.25 6.78
C SER A 58 -2.99 -18.83 8.14
N ALA A 59 -2.47 -19.78 8.93
CA ALA A 59 -1.91 -19.50 10.25
C ALA A 59 -0.55 -18.80 10.15
N LEU A 60 0.27 -19.16 9.16
CA LEU A 60 1.49 -18.42 8.87
C LEU A 60 1.20 -17.03 8.31
N ASN A 61 0.19 -16.90 7.44
CA ASN A 61 -0.24 -15.63 6.90
C ASN A 61 -0.73 -14.66 7.99
N GLU A 62 -1.52 -15.16 8.94
CA GLU A 62 -1.97 -14.34 10.06
C GLU A 62 -0.80 -13.79 10.89
N ARG A 63 0.20 -14.64 11.20
CA ARG A 63 1.42 -14.20 11.91
C ARG A 63 2.25 -13.23 11.08
N PHE A 64 2.31 -13.42 9.76
CA PHE A 64 3.00 -12.51 8.84
C PHE A 64 2.33 -11.12 8.83
N ILE A 65 1.00 -11.08 8.76
CA ILE A 65 0.21 -9.85 8.86
C ILE A 65 0.43 -9.16 10.21
N GLN A 66 0.43 -9.91 11.32
CA GLN A 66 0.67 -9.35 12.65
C GLN A 66 2.07 -8.74 12.77
N ALA A 67 3.10 -9.37 12.21
CA ALA A 67 4.46 -8.82 12.18
C ALA A 67 4.55 -7.54 11.34
N MET A 68 3.87 -7.50 10.18
CA MET A 68 3.75 -6.27 9.38
C MET A 68 3.05 -5.16 10.16
N GLU A 69 1.90 -5.44 10.77
CA GLU A 69 1.14 -4.46 11.55
C GLU A 69 1.92 -3.95 12.76
N TYR A 70 2.64 -4.83 13.45
CA TYR A 70 3.52 -4.44 14.55
C TYR A 70 4.58 -3.42 14.09
N LEU A 71 5.27 -3.70 12.99
CA LEU A 71 6.31 -2.80 12.48
C LEU A 71 5.77 -1.50 11.88
N HIS A 72 4.67 -1.57 11.12
CA HIS A 72 4.15 -0.40 10.41
C HIS A 72 3.27 0.50 11.29
N LEU A 73 2.55 -0.09 12.24
CA LEU A 73 1.58 0.62 13.07
C LEU A 73 2.13 0.83 14.48
N TYR A 74 2.47 -0.26 15.18
CA TYR A 74 2.81 -0.18 16.60
C TYR A 74 4.16 0.51 16.87
N THR A 75 5.26 0.00 16.32
CA THR A 75 6.61 0.52 16.63
C THR A 75 6.80 1.98 16.19
N ARG A 76 6.02 2.43 15.20
CA ARG A 76 6.03 3.81 14.68
C ARG A 76 4.99 4.72 15.30
N ALA A 77 4.23 4.23 16.28
CA ALA A 77 3.12 4.93 16.90
C ALA A 77 2.10 5.47 15.86
N ARG A 78 1.87 4.72 14.78
CA ARG A 78 0.91 5.05 13.72
C ARG A 78 -0.37 4.26 13.92
N ALA A 79 -1.52 4.94 13.92
CA ALA A 79 -2.83 4.31 14.00
C ALA A 79 -2.96 3.26 15.13
N LEU A 80 -2.44 3.56 16.33
CA LEU A 80 -2.46 2.62 17.47
C LEU A 80 -3.86 2.14 17.85
N TRP A 81 -4.87 3.01 17.70
CA TRP A 81 -6.27 2.66 17.92
C TRP A 81 -6.79 1.62 16.91
N PHE A 82 -6.26 1.60 15.69
CA PHE A 82 -6.59 0.62 14.67
C PHE A 82 -5.81 -0.67 14.90
N TYR A 83 -4.54 -0.56 15.26
CA TYR A 83 -3.69 -1.70 15.64
C TYR A 83 -4.32 -2.55 16.75
N SER A 84 -4.91 -1.91 17.77
CA SER A 84 -5.50 -2.59 18.93
C SER A 84 -6.80 -3.39 18.64
N LYS A 85 -7.33 -3.31 17.42
CA LYS A 85 -8.54 -4.02 17.00
C LYS A 85 -8.25 -5.44 16.57
N ASP A 86 -9.22 -6.33 16.71
CA ASP A 86 -9.13 -7.66 16.11
C ASP A 86 -9.28 -7.60 14.57
N ARG A 87 -8.97 -8.71 13.89
CA ARG A 87 -9.02 -8.76 12.41
C ARG A 87 -10.43 -8.51 11.86
N VAL A 88 -11.47 -8.98 12.54
CA VAL A 88 -12.87 -8.83 12.13
C VAL A 88 -13.30 -7.36 12.19
N GLU A 89 -12.95 -6.67 13.27
CA GLU A 89 -13.16 -5.23 13.42
C GLU A 89 -12.40 -4.43 12.37
N LYS A 90 -11.12 -4.77 12.15
CA LYS A 90 -10.28 -4.12 11.12
C LYS A 90 -10.88 -4.28 9.73
N ASP A 91 -11.31 -5.49 9.37
CA ASP A 91 -11.91 -5.80 8.07
C ASP A 91 -13.23 -5.08 7.87
N SER A 92 -14.08 -5.06 8.90
CA SER A 92 -15.35 -4.32 8.89
C SER A 92 -15.12 -2.82 8.69
N TYR A 93 -14.18 -2.24 9.45
CA TYR A 93 -13.80 -0.84 9.34
C TYR A 93 -13.29 -0.52 7.93
N LEU A 94 -12.31 -1.27 7.42
CA LEU A 94 -11.75 -1.06 6.08
C LEU A 94 -12.81 -1.22 4.99
N THR A 95 -13.66 -2.25 5.08
CA THR A 95 -14.73 -2.49 4.11
C THR A 95 -15.71 -1.33 4.04
N MET A 96 -16.12 -0.79 5.18
CA MET A 96 -17.01 0.37 5.23
C MET A 96 -16.36 1.59 4.56
N HIS A 97 -15.11 1.91 4.90
CA HIS A 97 -14.43 3.07 4.34
C HIS A 97 -14.13 2.94 2.85
N VAL A 98 -13.78 1.74 2.38
CA VAL A 98 -13.61 1.48 0.94
C VAL A 98 -14.93 1.65 0.19
N LYS A 99 -16.04 1.13 0.72
CA LYS A 99 -17.37 1.32 0.11
C LYS A 99 -17.77 2.79 0.05
N ASN A 100 -17.49 3.55 1.11
CA ASN A 100 -17.75 4.99 1.12
C ASN A 100 -16.91 5.73 0.07
N ALA A 101 -15.62 5.41 -0.04
CA ALA A 101 -14.75 6.01 -1.06
C ALA A 101 -15.22 5.71 -2.49
N ILE A 102 -15.66 4.47 -2.76
CA ILE A 102 -16.26 4.10 -4.05
C ILE A 102 -17.54 4.92 -4.31
N ALA A 103 -18.43 5.01 -3.32
CA ALA A 103 -19.67 5.76 -3.45
C ALA A 103 -19.43 7.26 -3.70
N GLU A 104 -18.39 7.84 -3.09
CA GLU A 104 -17.98 9.23 -3.35
C GLU A 104 -17.47 9.43 -4.79
N ILE A 105 -16.61 8.53 -5.27
CA ILE A 105 -16.09 8.57 -6.64
C ILE A 105 -17.25 8.46 -7.65
N GLU A 106 -18.18 7.54 -7.41
CA GLU A 106 -19.38 7.39 -8.24
C GLU A 106 -20.28 8.62 -8.20
N HIS A 107 -20.47 9.21 -7.02
CA HIS A 107 -21.28 10.42 -6.87
C HIS A 107 -20.65 11.60 -7.63
N GLU A 108 -19.34 11.81 -7.49
CA GLU A 108 -18.63 12.86 -8.24
C GLU A 108 -18.73 12.66 -9.75
N ALA A 109 -18.58 11.42 -10.22
CA ALA A 109 -18.71 11.10 -11.64
C ALA A 109 -20.11 11.40 -12.18
N ARG A 110 -21.16 11.19 -11.37
CA ARG A 110 -22.56 11.49 -11.74
C ARG A 110 -22.85 12.99 -11.71
N GLU A 111 -22.41 13.71 -10.68
CA GLU A 111 -22.75 15.13 -10.48
C GLU A 111 -21.88 16.08 -11.30
N TYR A 112 -20.57 15.82 -11.37
CA TYR A 112 -19.57 16.72 -11.96
C TYR A 112 -18.96 16.17 -13.25
N GLY A 113 -19.37 14.97 -13.65
CA GLY A 113 -18.87 14.30 -14.84
C GLY A 113 -17.56 13.55 -14.61
N LYS A 114 -17.19 12.75 -15.62
CA LYS A 114 -16.04 11.83 -15.55
C LYS A 114 -14.71 12.57 -15.40
N ASP A 115 -14.59 13.78 -15.93
CA ASP A 115 -13.35 14.57 -15.87
C ASP A 115 -13.02 15.00 -14.44
N ALA A 116 -14.03 15.36 -13.65
CA ALA A 116 -13.86 15.70 -12.23
C ALA A 116 -13.38 14.47 -11.42
N MET A 117 -14.00 13.32 -11.66
CA MET A 117 -13.60 12.04 -11.07
C MET A 117 -12.15 11.68 -11.45
N LEU A 118 -11.80 11.75 -12.74
CA LEU A 118 -10.44 11.47 -13.22
C LEU A 118 -9.42 12.43 -12.61
N ARG A 119 -9.76 13.71 -12.48
CA ARG A 119 -8.91 14.70 -11.82
C ARG A 119 -8.65 14.32 -10.36
N ARG A 120 -9.67 13.94 -9.59
CA ARG A 120 -9.50 13.50 -8.20
C ARG A 120 -8.57 12.29 -8.10
N LEU A 121 -8.79 11.28 -8.93
CA LEU A 121 -7.95 10.07 -8.97
C LEU A 121 -6.50 10.39 -9.35
N LEU A 122 -6.30 11.27 -10.34
CA LEU A 122 -4.95 11.68 -10.76
C LEU A 122 -4.23 12.46 -9.65
N LEU A 123 -4.92 13.38 -8.97
CA LEU A 123 -4.32 14.10 -7.84
C LEU A 123 -3.96 13.17 -6.69
N SER A 124 -4.83 12.22 -6.33
CA SER A 124 -4.52 11.21 -5.31
C SER A 124 -3.30 10.36 -5.69
N TYR A 125 -3.16 10.01 -6.97
CA TYR A 125 -1.99 9.30 -7.48
C TYR A 125 -0.72 10.16 -7.38
N LEU A 126 -0.76 11.43 -7.83
CA LEU A 126 0.38 12.34 -7.76
C LEU A 126 0.84 12.59 -6.32
N SER A 127 -0.09 12.78 -5.38
CA SER A 127 0.24 12.88 -3.95
C SER A 127 0.87 11.59 -3.42
N THR A 128 0.37 10.43 -3.83
CA THR A 128 0.98 9.14 -3.41
C THR A 128 2.39 8.98 -3.97
N TYR A 129 2.59 9.36 -5.24
CA TYR A 129 3.89 9.27 -5.93
C TYR A 129 4.95 10.19 -5.27
N ILE A 130 4.58 11.44 -4.97
CA ILE A 130 5.46 12.38 -4.27
C ILE A 130 5.81 11.86 -2.87
N ALA A 131 4.81 11.36 -2.12
CA ALA A 131 5.02 10.76 -0.81
C ALA A 131 6.05 9.61 -0.85
N GLN A 132 5.92 8.72 -1.84
CA GLN A 132 6.81 7.58 -2.02
C GLN A 132 8.24 7.99 -2.39
N ILE A 133 8.41 8.95 -3.31
CA ILE A 133 9.73 9.34 -3.80
C ILE A 133 10.51 10.14 -2.76
N ILE A 134 9.83 11.04 -2.05
CA ILE A 134 10.50 11.92 -1.09
C ILE A 134 10.56 11.26 0.30
N GLY A 135 9.77 10.22 0.55
CA GLY A 135 9.66 9.57 1.85
C GLY A 135 8.87 10.40 2.87
N MET A 136 7.95 11.25 2.41
CA MET A 136 7.08 12.06 3.27
C MET A 136 5.73 11.37 3.49
N ASP A 137 4.98 11.80 4.52
CA ASP A 137 3.61 11.29 4.70
C ASP A 137 2.67 11.81 3.60
N LEU A 138 1.60 11.05 3.35
CA LEU A 138 0.66 11.35 2.28
C LEU A 138 -0.05 12.71 2.46
N HIS A 139 -0.28 13.14 3.71
CA HIS A 139 -0.94 14.41 3.99
C HIS A 139 -0.03 15.58 3.62
N ALA A 140 1.22 15.59 4.11
CA ALA A 140 2.23 16.57 3.71
C ALA A 140 2.42 16.59 2.18
N SER A 141 2.45 15.41 1.55
CA SER A 141 2.56 15.33 0.09
C SER A 141 1.35 15.90 -0.66
N THR A 142 0.16 15.81 -0.08
CA THR A 142 -1.05 16.39 -0.65
C THR A 142 -0.99 17.91 -0.58
N GLU A 143 -0.51 18.47 0.55
CA GLU A 143 -0.32 19.91 0.73
C GLU A 143 0.71 20.47 -0.25
N GLU A 144 1.86 19.82 -0.41
CA GLU A 144 2.90 20.22 -1.38
C GLU A 144 2.38 20.20 -2.82
N LEU A 145 1.58 19.20 -3.19
CA LEU A 145 0.93 19.17 -4.50
C LEU A 145 0.00 20.38 -4.68
N TYR A 146 -0.81 20.72 -3.68
CA TYR A 146 -1.67 21.91 -3.75
C TYR A 146 -0.88 23.22 -3.83
N TYR A 147 0.28 23.32 -3.15
CA TYR A 147 1.18 24.46 -3.30
C TYR A 147 1.73 24.59 -4.73
N LEU A 148 2.05 23.47 -5.39
CA LEU A 148 2.50 23.45 -6.80
C LEU A 148 1.38 23.88 -7.74
N LEU A 149 0.18 23.32 -7.60
CA LEU A 149 -0.99 23.66 -8.40
C LEU A 149 -1.36 25.15 -8.29
N ARG A 150 -1.21 25.74 -7.10
CA ARG A 150 -1.46 27.18 -6.88
C ARG A 150 -0.43 28.08 -7.57
N LYS A 151 0.84 27.68 -7.63
CA LYS A 151 1.94 28.53 -8.10
C LYS A 151 2.12 28.51 -9.60
N LYS A 152 1.77 27.40 -10.27
CA LYS A 152 2.09 27.16 -11.68
C LYS A 152 0.86 26.65 -12.41
N GLY A 153 0.14 27.56 -13.08
CA GLY A 153 -1.01 27.20 -13.92
C GLY A 153 -0.68 26.18 -15.01
N GLU A 154 0.61 26.01 -15.35
CA GLU A 154 1.11 24.96 -16.25
C GLU A 154 0.75 23.54 -15.79
N LEU A 155 0.89 23.21 -14.49
CA LEU A 155 0.58 21.87 -13.99
C LEU A 155 -0.92 21.57 -14.08
N GLU A 156 -1.76 22.55 -13.76
CA GLU A 156 -3.22 22.41 -13.92
C GLU A 156 -3.60 22.24 -15.40
N GLN A 157 -2.92 22.95 -16.31
CA GLN A 157 -3.11 22.78 -17.75
C GLN A 157 -2.64 21.42 -18.27
N GLU A 158 -1.52 20.90 -17.77
CA GLU A 158 -1.01 19.56 -18.12
C GLU A 158 -1.98 18.48 -17.65
N ILE A 159 -2.50 18.59 -16.43
CA ILE A 159 -3.55 17.71 -15.89
C ILE A 159 -4.79 17.76 -16.77
N GLY A 160 -5.27 18.96 -17.13
CA GLY A 160 -6.42 19.13 -18.02
C GLY A 160 -6.24 18.44 -19.36
N LYS A 161 -5.10 18.68 -20.03
CA LYS A 161 -4.76 18.04 -21.32
C LYS A 161 -4.68 16.52 -21.22
N MET A 162 -4.13 16.00 -20.12
CA MET A 162 -4.06 14.56 -19.89
C MET A 162 -5.46 13.96 -19.77
N ILE A 163 -6.35 14.59 -18.99
CA ILE A 163 -7.73 14.14 -18.80
C ILE A 163 -8.50 14.17 -20.12
N GLU A 164 -8.43 15.26 -20.87
CA GLU A 164 -9.03 15.38 -22.21
C GLU A 164 -8.53 14.31 -23.19
N GLY A 165 -7.25 13.91 -23.06
CA GLY A 165 -6.63 12.86 -23.87
C GLY A 165 -7.10 11.44 -23.54
N ILE A 166 -7.71 11.20 -22.37
CA ILE A 166 -8.23 9.90 -21.97
C ILE A 166 -9.58 9.69 -22.65
N LYS A 167 -9.55 9.11 -23.85
CA LYS A 167 -10.76 8.57 -24.48
C LYS A 167 -11.16 7.28 -23.78
N LEU A 168 -12.18 7.36 -22.94
CA LEU A 168 -12.87 6.16 -22.47
C LEU A 168 -13.49 5.48 -23.69
N LYS A 169 -13.02 4.28 -24.04
CA LYS A 169 -13.69 3.46 -25.05
C LYS A 169 -15.11 3.16 -24.54
N GLU A 170 -16.10 3.55 -25.34
CA GLU A 170 -17.51 3.16 -25.14
C GLU A 170 -17.68 1.65 -25.26
#